data_AF-A0A523RVU1-F1
#
_entry.id   AF-A0A523RVU1-F1
#
_cell.length_a   1.000
_cell.length_b   1.000
_cell.length_c   1.000
_cell.angle_alpha   90.00
_cell.angle_beta   90.00
_cell.angle_gamma   90.00
#
_symmetry.space_group_name_H-M   'P 1'
#
loop_
_entity.id
_entity.type
_entity.pdbx_description
1 polymer ?
#
loop_
_entity_poly.entity_id
_entity_poly.type
_entity_poly.pdbx_seq_one_letter_code
_entity_poly.pdbx_strand_id
1 'polypeptide(L)'
;MTSYQFSIRIATKKDIERIVELWLESAAYHGELDRRLQVKLDERASVQMSFEKDVGAEDVLLLVATIEDEVIGYIHVKVVSAPPVQRVSKMGFIEGWAVTERHRRKGVGETLYRAALRW
;
A
#
# COMPACT_ATOMS: atom_id res chain seq x y z
N MET A 1 12.57 26.80 -3.62
CA MET A 1 11.70 25.60 -3.56
C MET A 1 12.14 24.79 -2.37
N THR A 2 11.33 24.71 -1.31
CA THR A 2 11.58 23.81 -0.18
C THR A 2 11.47 22.39 -0.70
N SER A 3 12.54 21.60 -0.59
CA SER A 3 12.54 20.19 -0.97
C SER A 3 11.58 19.45 -0.05
N TYR A 4 10.54 18.83 -0.61
CA TYR A 4 9.64 17.97 0.15
C TYR A 4 10.36 16.65 0.44
N GLN A 5 10.73 16.43 1.71
CA GLN A 5 11.59 15.33 2.12
C GLN A 5 10.79 14.24 2.83
N PHE A 6 10.92 13.00 2.35
CA PHE A 6 10.37 11.80 2.94
C PHE A 6 11.33 10.62 2.68
N SER A 7 11.18 9.54 3.43
CA SER A 7 11.95 8.30 3.24
C SER A 7 11.04 7.13 2.89
N ILE A 8 11.60 6.11 2.25
CA ILE A 8 10.93 4.83 1.99
C ILE A 8 11.61 3.75 2.82
N ARG A 9 10.82 2.87 3.43
CA ARG A 9 11.32 1.69 4.13
C ARG A 9 10.34 0.53 4.07
N ILE A 10 10.82 -0.67 4.41
CA ILE A 10 9.96 -1.84 4.63
C ILE A 10 9.05 -1.55 5.84
N ALA A 11 7.78 -1.92 5.70
CA ALA A 11 6.81 -1.81 6.75
C ALA A 11 7.09 -2.82 7.87
N THR A 12 6.76 -2.43 9.10
CA THR A 12 6.83 -3.27 10.29
C THR A 12 5.43 -3.42 10.87
N LYS A 13 5.26 -4.32 11.85
CA LYS A 13 3.97 -4.49 12.55
C LYS A 13 3.46 -3.19 13.19
N LYS A 14 4.36 -2.27 13.57
CA LYS A 14 3.98 -0.97 14.16
C LYS A 14 3.30 -0.03 13.16
N ASP A 15 3.49 -0.27 11.86
CA ASP A 15 2.95 0.60 10.81
C ASP A 15 1.53 0.19 10.39
N ILE A 16 1.07 -1.01 10.79
CA ILE A 16 -0.18 -1.60 10.29
C ILE A 16 -1.37 -0.69 10.56
N GLU A 17 -1.50 -0.16 11.78
CA GLU A 17 -2.61 0.71 12.13
C GLU A 17 -2.72 1.89 11.15
N ARG A 18 -1.57 2.52 10.85
CA ARG A 18 -1.51 3.66 9.94
C ARG A 18 -1.73 3.26 8.47
N ILE A 19 -1.29 2.07 8.06
CA ILE A 19 -1.55 1.52 6.72
C ILE A 19 -3.05 1.26 6.54
N VAL A 20 -3.73 0.71 7.55
CA VAL A 20 -5.18 0.47 7.53
C VAL A 20 -5.94 1.80 7.39
N GLU A 21 -5.51 2.85 8.08
CA GLU A 21 -6.10 4.18 7.92
C GLU A 21 -5.93 4.73 6.50
N LEU A 22 -4.75 4.60 5.91
CA LEU A 22 -4.49 5.02 4.53
C LEU A 22 -5.31 4.20 3.53
N TRP A 23 -5.50 2.91 3.79
CA TRP A 23 -6.38 2.06 3.00
C TRP A 23 -7.83 2.54 3.09
N LEU A 24 -8.32 2.85 4.29
CA LEU A 24 -9.68 3.36 4.50
C LEU A 24 -9.88 4.73 3.82
N GLU A 25 -8.89 5.62 3.90
CA GLU A 25 -8.90 6.90 3.18
C GLU A 25 -9.01 6.68 1.66
N SER A 26 -8.22 5.74 1.12
CA SER A 26 -8.28 5.36 -0.30
C SER A 26 -9.65 4.78 -0.66
N ALA A 27 -10.17 3.86 0.14
CA ALA A 27 -11.46 3.23 -0.05
C ALA A 27 -12.61 4.24 -0.04
N ALA A 28 -12.60 5.20 0.91
CA ALA A 28 -13.59 6.27 0.97
C ALA A 28 -13.56 7.11 -0.33
N TYR A 29 -12.37 7.49 -0.79
CA TYR A 29 -12.20 8.21 -2.06
C TYR A 29 -12.75 7.41 -3.26
N HIS A 30 -12.50 6.10 -3.34
CA HIS A 30 -13.08 5.27 -4.40
C HIS A 30 -14.62 5.20 -4.31
N GLY A 31 -15.17 5.16 -3.10
CA GLY A 31 -16.62 5.16 -2.86
C GLY A 31 -17.31 6.48 -3.23
N GLU A 32 -16.60 7.61 -3.22
CA GLU A 32 -17.07 8.89 -3.75
C GLU A 32 -17.13 8.90 -5.28
N LEU A 33 -16.19 8.20 -5.94
CA LEU A 33 -16.13 8.10 -7.41
C LEU A 33 -17.14 7.09 -7.95
N ASP A 34 -17.30 5.95 -7.28
CA ASP A 34 -18.21 4.89 -7.66
C ASP A 34 -18.81 4.23 -6.42
N ARG A 35 -20.12 4.35 -6.26
CA ARG A 35 -20.87 3.81 -5.11
C ARG A 35 -20.67 2.30 -4.93
N ARG A 36 -20.37 1.55 -6.00
CA ARG A 36 -20.13 0.09 -5.93
C ARG A 36 -18.86 -0.26 -5.17
N LEU A 37 -17.95 0.71 -4.99
CA LEU A 37 -16.69 0.55 -4.27
C LEU A 37 -16.76 1.00 -2.81
N GLN A 38 -17.94 1.40 -2.33
CA GLN A 38 -18.13 1.73 -0.91
C GLN A 38 -17.90 0.48 -0.05
N VAL A 39 -16.97 0.59 0.88
CA VAL A 39 -16.71 -0.43 1.89
C VAL A 39 -17.45 -0.12 3.18
N LYS A 40 -17.84 -1.17 3.87
CA LYS A 40 -18.49 -1.07 5.17
C LYS A 40 -17.43 -0.89 6.26
N LEU A 41 -17.73 -0.07 7.27
CA LEU A 41 -16.80 0.25 8.35
C LEU A 41 -16.48 -0.93 9.28
N ASP A 42 -17.35 -1.94 9.34
CA ASP A 42 -17.14 -3.20 10.07
C ASP A 42 -16.00 -4.06 9.49
N GLU A 43 -15.56 -3.77 8.27
CA GLU A 43 -14.45 -4.49 7.61
C GLU A 43 -13.06 -4.06 8.08
N ARG A 44 -12.91 -3.04 8.94
CA ARG A 44 -11.58 -2.57 9.42
C ARG A 44 -10.74 -3.71 10.00
N ALA A 45 -11.35 -4.57 10.81
CA ALA A 45 -10.66 -5.71 11.42
C ALA A 45 -10.17 -6.72 10.37
N SER A 46 -10.96 -6.97 9.33
CA SER A 46 -10.59 -7.83 8.20
C SER A 46 -9.38 -7.27 7.44
N VAL A 47 -9.40 -5.96 7.16
CA VAL A 47 -8.29 -5.27 6.50
C VAL A 47 -7.02 -5.33 7.35
N GLN A 48 -7.13 -5.09 8.66
CA GLN A 48 -6.01 -5.18 9.58
C GLN A 48 -5.41 -6.59 9.62
N MET A 49 -6.24 -7.63 9.74
CA MET A 49 -5.78 -9.02 9.73
C MET A 49 -5.05 -9.38 8.43
N SER A 50 -5.49 -8.84 7.28
CA SER A 50 -4.79 -9.05 6.00
C SER A 50 -3.37 -8.48 6.06
N PHE A 51 -3.20 -7.24 6.51
CA PHE A 51 -1.86 -6.63 6.62
C PHE A 51 -0.99 -7.30 7.69
N GLU A 52 -1.57 -7.77 8.80
CA GLU A 52 -0.84 -8.53 9.83
C GLU A 52 -0.29 -9.86 9.32
N LYS A 53 -1.04 -10.53 8.43
CA LYS A 53 -0.59 -11.77 7.77
C LYS A 53 0.53 -11.50 6.76
N ASP A 54 0.42 -10.39 6.04
CA ASP A 54 1.26 -10.08 4.89
C ASP A 54 2.59 -9.40 5.29
N VAL A 55 2.63 -8.68 6.42
CA VAL A 55 3.86 -8.00 6.86
C VAL A 55 4.97 -9.01 7.22
N GLY A 56 6.08 -8.92 6.51
CA GLY A 56 7.24 -9.80 6.70
C GLY A 56 7.10 -11.20 6.08
N ALA A 57 6.03 -11.46 5.30
CA ALA A 57 5.92 -12.68 4.53
C ALA A 57 6.92 -12.68 3.34
N GLU A 58 7.46 -13.86 3.00
CA GLU A 58 8.56 -13.98 2.01
C GLU A 58 8.15 -13.56 0.59
N ASP A 59 6.92 -13.85 0.19
CA ASP A 59 6.37 -13.53 -1.14
C ASP A 59 5.61 -12.18 -1.14
N VAL A 60 5.83 -11.32 -0.13
CA VAL A 60 5.16 -10.02 -0.01
C VAL A 60 6.17 -8.90 0.22
N LEU A 61 5.98 -7.80 -0.51
CA LEU A 61 6.64 -6.54 -0.24
C LEU A 61 5.61 -5.49 0.20
N LEU A 62 5.74 -5.04 1.44
CA LEU A 62 5.00 -3.91 1.97
C LEU A 62 5.96 -2.77 2.29
N LEU A 63 5.91 -1.70 1.50
CA LEU A 63 6.73 -0.50 1.70
C LEU A 63 5.87 0.65 2.23
N VAL A 64 6.45 1.48 3.08
CA VAL A 64 5.85 2.72 3.57
C VAL A 64 6.72 3.92 3.21
N ALA A 65 6.06 5.05 2.96
CA ALA A 65 6.68 6.36 2.88
C ALA A 65 6.48 7.11 4.20
N THR A 66 7.54 7.71 4.74
CA THR A 66 7.50 8.37 6.06
C THR A 66 8.06 9.78 6.08
N ILE A 67 7.47 10.65 6.91
CA ILE A 67 7.99 11.97 7.29
C ILE A 67 8.01 12.04 8.82
N GLU A 68 9.17 12.30 9.41
CA GLU A 68 9.31 12.43 10.88
C GLU A 68 8.57 11.30 11.63
N ASP A 69 8.75 10.07 11.14
CA ASP A 69 8.11 8.82 11.61
C ASP A 69 6.60 8.65 11.33
N GLU A 70 5.90 9.64 10.78
CA GLU A 70 4.52 9.48 10.29
C GLU A 70 4.53 8.72 8.96
N VAL A 71 3.80 7.60 8.89
CA VAL A 71 3.51 6.93 7.61
C VAL A 71 2.48 7.75 6.81
N ILE A 72 2.90 8.22 5.64
CA ILE A 72 2.12 9.09 4.75
C ILE A 72 1.65 8.39 3.45
N GLY A 73 2.13 7.17 3.21
CA GLY A 73 1.77 6.37 2.05
C GLY A 73 2.30 4.96 2.16
N TYR A 74 1.72 4.03 1.41
CA TYR A 74 2.16 2.65 1.34
C TYR A 74 2.01 2.08 -0.07
N ILE A 75 2.76 1.02 -0.37
CA ILE A 75 2.53 0.14 -1.51
C ILE A 75 2.65 -1.31 -1.05
N HIS A 76 1.68 -2.13 -1.46
CA HIS A 76 1.54 -3.53 -1.11
C HIS A 76 1.62 -4.37 -2.37
N VAL A 77 2.65 -5.21 -2.45
CA VAL A 77 2.97 -6.05 -3.62
C VAL A 77 3.09 -7.49 -3.18
N LYS A 78 2.53 -8.40 -3.96
CA LYS A 78 2.58 -9.85 -3.73
C LYS A 78 3.19 -10.56 -4.92
N VAL A 79 3.94 -11.63 -4.70
CA VAL A 79 4.30 -12.59 -5.72
C VAL A 79 3.19 -13.63 -5.80
N VAL A 80 2.50 -13.68 -6.94
CA VAL A 80 1.38 -14.60 -7.16
C VAL A 80 1.73 -15.61 -8.25
N SER A 81 1.20 -16.82 -8.12
CA SER A 81 1.32 -17.83 -9.17
C SER A 81 0.56 -17.37 -10.41
N ALA A 82 1.20 -17.47 -11.56
CA ALA A 82 0.55 -17.19 -12.82
C ALA A 82 -0.42 -18.31 -13.20
N PRO A 83 -1.49 -18.01 -13.98
CA PRO A 83 -2.33 -19.05 -14.56
C PRO A 83 -1.49 -20.08 -15.32
N PRO A 84 -1.77 -21.40 -15.23
CA PRO A 84 -0.94 -22.46 -15.82
C PRO A 84 -0.72 -22.36 -17.34
N VAL A 85 -1.57 -21.59 -18.04
CA VAL A 85 -1.46 -21.33 -19.47
C VAL A 85 -0.35 -20.33 -19.83
N GLN A 86 0.21 -19.63 -18.85
CA GLN A 86 1.28 -18.66 -19.05
C GLN A 86 2.66 -19.33 -18.95
N ARG A 87 3.63 -18.81 -19.72
CA ARG A 87 5.02 -19.29 -19.69
C ARG A 87 5.78 -18.89 -18.42
N VAL A 88 5.35 -17.82 -17.76
CA VAL A 88 5.90 -17.35 -16.50
C VAL A 88 5.16 -18.04 -15.36
N SER A 89 5.85 -18.53 -14.33
CA SER A 89 5.24 -19.24 -13.20
C SER A 89 4.86 -18.35 -12.03
N LYS A 90 5.52 -17.18 -11.88
CA LYS A 90 5.29 -16.20 -10.81
C LYS A 90 5.25 -14.79 -11.38
N MET A 91 4.35 -13.94 -10.89
CA MET A 91 4.28 -12.53 -11.27
C MET A 91 4.14 -11.64 -10.04
N GLY A 92 4.66 -10.41 -10.12
CA GLY A 92 4.39 -9.38 -9.13
C GLY A 92 3.00 -8.76 -9.34
N PHE A 93 2.25 -8.60 -8.26
CA PHE A 93 0.92 -8.02 -8.26
C PHE A 93 0.84 -6.91 -7.22
N ILE A 94 0.61 -5.67 -7.66
CA ILE A 94 0.36 -4.54 -6.75
C ILE A 94 -1.09 -4.63 -6.30
N GLU A 95 -1.30 -5.06 -5.07
CA GLU A 95 -2.63 -5.24 -4.48
C GLU A 95 -3.21 -3.92 -3.96
N GLY A 96 -2.35 -3.02 -3.45
CA GLY A 96 -2.78 -1.74 -2.90
C GLY A 96 -1.68 -0.70 -2.95
N TRP A 97 -2.05 0.54 -3.24
CA TRP A 97 -1.14 1.67 -3.30
C TRP A 97 -1.90 2.96 -2.98
N ALA A 98 -1.48 3.66 -1.94
CA ALA A 98 -2.12 4.91 -1.55
C ALA A 98 -1.12 5.88 -0.93
N VAL A 99 -1.43 7.16 -1.05
CA VAL A 99 -0.76 8.28 -0.37
C VAL A 99 -1.87 9.13 0.22
N THR A 100 -1.72 9.54 1.48
CA THR A 100 -2.70 10.43 2.11
C THR A 100 -2.87 11.71 1.31
N GLU A 101 -4.11 12.21 1.22
CA GLU A 101 -4.49 13.36 0.41
C GLU A 101 -3.56 14.57 0.60
N ARG A 102 -3.20 14.87 1.85
CA ARG A 102 -2.30 15.99 2.22
C ARG A 102 -0.90 15.92 1.58
N HIS A 103 -0.51 14.73 1.13
CA HIS A 103 0.83 14.43 0.63
C HIS A 103 0.83 13.91 -0.83
N ARG A 104 -0.32 13.91 -1.51
CA ARG A 104 -0.41 13.59 -2.95
C ARG A 104 0.26 14.68 -3.79
N ARG A 105 0.59 14.32 -5.05
CA ARG A 105 1.22 15.20 -6.06
C ARG A 105 2.59 15.77 -5.67
N LYS A 106 3.27 15.15 -4.69
CA LYS A 106 4.61 15.50 -4.22
C LYS A 106 5.67 14.43 -4.52
N GLY A 107 5.40 13.52 -5.46
CA GLY A 107 6.31 12.44 -5.87
C GLY A 107 6.33 11.19 -4.98
N VAL A 108 5.66 11.20 -3.82
CA VAL A 108 5.62 10.09 -2.85
C VAL A 108 5.22 8.76 -3.51
N GLY A 109 4.12 8.77 -4.25
CA GLY A 109 3.63 7.58 -4.92
C GLY A 109 4.62 7.05 -5.94
N GLU A 110 5.20 7.92 -6.78
CA GLU A 110 6.16 7.50 -7.79
C GLU A 110 7.39 6.85 -7.15
N THR A 111 7.90 7.41 -6.05
CA THR A 111 9.03 6.85 -5.33
C THR A 111 8.69 5.48 -4.72
N LEU A 112 7.49 5.30 -4.15
CA LEU A 112 7.00 3.99 -3.68
C LEU A 112 6.96 2.96 -4.82
N TYR A 113 6.34 3.32 -5.95
CA TYR A 113 6.22 2.44 -7.11
C TYR A 113 7.60 2.04 -7.67
N ARG A 114 8.51 3.00 -7.84
CA ARG A 114 9.87 2.72 -8.32
C ARG A 114 10.67 1.86 -7.35
N ALA A 115 10.45 2.00 -6.04
CA ALA A 115 11.06 1.13 -5.05
C ALA A 115 10.51 -0.30 -5.15
N ALA A 116 9.20 -0.45 -5.30
CA ALA A 116 8.56 -1.75 -5.47
C ALA A 116 8.99 -2.47 -6.76
N LEU A 117 9.20 -1.75 -7.87
CA LEU A 117 9.70 -2.33 -9.12
C LEU A 117 11.13 -2.88 -9.05
N ARG A 118 11.93 -2.48 -8.04
CA ARG A 118 13.33 -2.93 -7.87
C ARG A 118 13.46 -4.15 -6.98
N TRP A 119 12.37 -4.58 -6.33
CA TRP A 119 12.31 -5.81 -5.57
C TRP A 119 12.09 -6.99 -6.52
#